data_AF-A0A1I1ZV25-F1
#
_entry.id   AF-A0A1I1ZV25-F1
#
_cell.length_a   1.000
_cell.length_b   1.000
_cell.length_c   1.000
_cell.angle_alpha   90.00
_cell.angle_beta   90.00
_cell.angle_gamma   90.00
#
_symmetry.space_group_name_H-M   'P 1'
#
loop_
_entity.id
_entity.type
_entity.pdbx_description
1 polymer ?
#
loop_
_entity_poly.entity_id
_entity_poly.type
_entity_poly.pdbx_seq_one_letter_code
_entity_poly.pdbx_strand_id
1 'polypeptide(L)'
;MLNRTTLSLLQRAGEALYAAQRAVAQEVQSQAEGVVHTVASAPFSTDADRAYAQLRTVARLSQELQAMDEQLRSLYGSAAAMQAPETQVLAALALSAPAARKARAAADSAATRAAQAGQDNAVAQDAEVKRPRAAPAPAGRARRSSAAPRLSGNDSKVLDYLQRTLKSEGWTEMTHAAMARGADIPLGSIGVAVKRLLKAGVLVEGARGHYRLG
;
A
#
# COMPACT_ATOMS: atom_id res chain seq x y z
N MET A 1 -9.07 -32.99 -8.50
CA MET A 1 -9.72 -31.89 -7.75
C MET A 1 -8.66 -30.99 -7.13
N LEU A 2 -8.64 -29.70 -7.45
CA LEU A 2 -7.84 -28.73 -6.68
C LEU A 2 -8.58 -28.39 -5.38
N ASN A 3 -7.87 -28.42 -4.25
CA ASN A 3 -8.43 -28.12 -2.93
C ASN A 3 -8.64 -26.60 -2.77
N ARG A 4 -9.65 -26.16 -1.99
CA ARG A 4 -9.92 -24.73 -1.71
C ARG A 4 -8.68 -23.99 -1.19
N THR A 5 -7.81 -24.67 -0.44
CA THR A 5 -6.52 -24.13 0.00
C THR A 5 -5.63 -23.68 -1.16
N THR A 6 -5.56 -24.42 -2.27
CA THR A 6 -4.70 -24.06 -3.42
C THR A 6 -5.16 -22.77 -4.12
N LEU A 7 -6.48 -22.55 -4.25
CA LEU A 7 -7.01 -21.29 -4.77
C LEU A 7 -6.78 -20.11 -3.81
N SER A 8 -6.93 -20.32 -2.49
CA SER A 8 -6.61 -19.26 -1.51
C SER A 8 -5.12 -18.88 -1.49
N LEU A 9 -4.22 -19.84 -1.79
CA LEU A 9 -2.79 -19.58 -1.94
C LEU A 9 -2.49 -18.80 -3.22
N LEU A 10 -3.15 -19.13 -4.34
CA LEU A 10 -3.04 -18.35 -5.58
C LEU A 10 -3.56 -16.91 -5.42
N GLN A 11 -4.71 -16.73 -4.77
CA GLN A 11 -5.24 -15.39 -4.47
C GLN A 11 -4.23 -14.59 -3.64
N ARG A 12 -3.69 -15.18 -2.57
CA ARG A 12 -2.70 -14.53 -1.71
C ARG A 12 -1.38 -14.23 -2.43
N ALA A 13 -1.00 -15.04 -3.43
CA ALA A 13 0.14 -14.75 -4.30
C ALA A 13 -0.12 -13.52 -5.18
N GLY A 14 -1.32 -13.40 -5.78
CA GLY A 14 -1.74 -12.20 -6.51
C GLY A 14 -1.80 -10.94 -5.64
N GLU A 15 -2.33 -11.03 -4.42
CA GLU A 15 -2.32 -9.94 -3.44
C GLU A 15 -0.90 -9.47 -3.10
N ALA A 16 0.04 -10.41 -2.91
CA ALA A 16 1.45 -10.09 -2.66
C ALA A 16 2.15 -9.49 -3.89
N LEU A 17 1.86 -10.00 -5.09
CA LEU A 17 2.41 -9.47 -6.34
C LEU A 17 1.92 -8.05 -6.62
N TYR A 18 0.62 -7.77 -6.42
CA TYR A 18 0.06 -6.43 -6.55
C TYR A 18 0.66 -5.43 -5.53
N ALA A 19 0.94 -5.88 -4.31
CA ALA A 19 1.67 -5.08 -3.32
C ALA A 19 3.11 -4.79 -3.77
N ALA A 20 3.82 -5.77 -4.32
CA ALA A 20 5.16 -5.58 -4.88
C ALA A 20 5.16 -4.63 -6.09
N GLN A 21 4.19 -4.77 -7.00
CA GLN A 21 4.03 -3.89 -8.16
C GLN A 21 3.77 -2.43 -7.73
N ARG A 22 2.96 -2.20 -6.69
CA ARG A 22 2.78 -0.86 -6.10
C ARG A 22 4.06 -0.28 -5.52
N ALA A 23 4.85 -1.09 -4.80
CA ALA A 23 6.13 -0.64 -4.26
C ALA A 23 7.13 -0.29 -5.36
N VAL A 24 7.23 -1.12 -6.42
CA VAL A 24 8.07 -0.84 -7.60
C VAL A 24 7.59 0.43 -8.32
N ALA A 25 6.28 0.66 -8.46
CA ALA A 25 5.77 1.89 -9.07
C ALA A 25 6.15 3.16 -8.29
N GLN A 26 6.19 3.10 -6.95
CA GLN A 26 6.66 4.21 -6.11
C GLN A 26 8.18 4.42 -6.24
N GLU A 27 8.96 3.35 -6.33
CA GLU A 27 10.41 3.41 -6.53
C GLU A 27 10.77 3.95 -7.94
N VAL A 28 10.01 3.60 -8.97
CA VAL A 28 10.15 4.19 -10.32
C VAL A 28 9.89 5.70 -10.28
N GLN A 29 8.90 6.16 -9.50
CA GLN A 29 8.60 7.59 -9.37
C GLN A 29 9.74 8.36 -8.69
N SER A 30 10.22 7.89 -7.54
CA SER A 30 11.33 8.54 -6.82
C SER A 30 12.64 8.54 -7.63
N GLN A 31 12.94 7.45 -8.35
CA GLN A 31 14.10 7.40 -9.24
C GLN A 31 13.94 8.29 -10.49
N ALA A 32 12.74 8.40 -11.05
CA ALA A 32 12.47 9.31 -12.16
C ALA A 32 12.62 10.78 -11.75
N GLU A 33 12.16 11.17 -10.56
CA GLU A 33 12.41 12.51 -9.99
C GLU A 33 13.93 12.78 -9.82
N GLY A 34 14.68 11.78 -9.32
CA GLY A 34 16.14 11.85 -9.23
C GLY A 34 16.84 11.99 -10.59
N VAL A 35 16.39 11.25 -11.61
CA VAL A 35 16.87 11.37 -13.00
C VAL A 35 16.59 12.78 -13.52
N VAL A 36 15.38 13.29 -13.38
CA VAL A 36 15.00 14.63 -13.87
C VAL A 36 15.87 15.72 -13.22
N HIS A 37 16.10 15.66 -11.91
CA HIS A 37 16.99 16.60 -11.24
C HIS A 37 18.44 16.50 -11.74
N THR A 38 18.98 15.28 -11.86
CA THR A 38 20.37 15.04 -12.31
C THR A 38 20.58 15.50 -13.76
N VAL A 39 19.62 15.21 -14.64
CA VAL A 39 19.66 15.59 -16.06
C VAL A 39 19.48 17.11 -16.24
N ALA A 40 18.64 17.74 -15.42
CA ALA A 40 18.48 19.20 -15.45
C ALA A 40 19.74 19.95 -14.99
N SER A 41 20.57 19.35 -14.11
CA SER A 41 21.82 19.97 -13.65
C SER A 41 23.05 19.61 -14.50
N ALA A 42 23.14 18.38 -15.01
CA ALA A 42 24.28 17.90 -15.79
C ALA A 42 23.88 16.75 -16.75
N PRO A 43 23.27 17.06 -17.92
CA PRO A 43 22.63 16.06 -18.79
C PRO A 43 23.58 15.05 -19.44
N PHE A 44 24.87 15.39 -19.57
CA PHE A 44 25.91 14.54 -20.15
C PHE A 44 26.93 14.07 -19.09
N SER A 45 26.50 13.97 -17.82
CA SER A 45 27.32 13.44 -16.74
C SER A 45 27.21 11.92 -16.65
N THR A 46 28.30 11.28 -16.19
CA THR A 46 28.30 9.84 -15.90
C THR A 46 27.30 9.43 -14.82
N ASP A 47 26.88 10.37 -13.96
CA ASP A 47 25.83 10.15 -12.97
C ASP A 47 24.41 10.25 -13.55
N ALA A 48 24.19 11.09 -14.58
CA ALA A 48 22.96 11.03 -15.38
C ALA A 48 22.84 9.71 -16.13
N ASP A 49 23.92 9.23 -16.77
CA ASP A 49 23.96 7.91 -17.43
C ASP A 49 23.63 6.77 -16.45
N ARG A 50 24.21 6.80 -15.24
CA ARG A 50 23.92 5.84 -14.16
C ARG A 50 22.46 5.89 -13.73
N ALA A 51 21.89 7.08 -13.54
CA ALA A 51 20.50 7.24 -13.14
C ALA A 51 19.53 6.73 -14.23
N TYR A 52 19.81 7.01 -15.51
CA TYR A 52 19.06 6.44 -16.63
C TYR A 52 19.18 4.90 -16.70
N ALA A 53 20.36 4.34 -16.44
CA ALA A 53 20.55 2.90 -16.40
C ALA A 53 19.74 2.25 -15.25
N GLN A 54 19.74 2.86 -14.06
CA GLN A 54 18.93 2.42 -12.91
C GLN A 54 17.44 2.45 -13.25
N LEU A 55 16.91 3.58 -13.71
CA LEU A 55 15.51 3.73 -14.13
C LEU A 55 15.10 2.67 -15.16
N ARG A 56 15.98 2.36 -16.13
CA ARG A 56 15.76 1.31 -17.13
C ARG A 56 15.74 -0.11 -16.54
N THR A 57 16.54 -0.38 -15.50
CA THR A 57 16.46 -1.67 -14.78
C THR A 57 15.17 -1.81 -13.98
N VAL A 58 14.71 -0.78 -13.26
CA VAL A 58 13.46 -0.86 -12.49
C VAL A 58 12.23 -0.91 -13.42
N ALA A 59 12.28 -0.23 -14.57
CA ALA A 59 11.25 -0.36 -15.61
C ALA A 59 11.12 -1.81 -16.14
N ARG A 60 12.23 -2.53 -16.34
CA ARG A 60 12.22 -3.96 -16.70
C ARG A 60 11.61 -4.82 -15.60
N LEU A 61 12.01 -4.63 -14.34
CA LEU A 61 11.44 -5.36 -13.20
C LEU A 61 9.92 -5.14 -13.07
N SER A 62 9.44 -3.93 -13.35
CA SER A 62 7.99 -3.63 -13.40
C SER A 62 7.26 -4.41 -14.52
N GLN A 63 7.90 -4.55 -15.69
CA GLN A 63 7.36 -5.32 -16.81
C GLN A 63 7.40 -6.84 -16.56
N GLU A 64 8.43 -7.34 -15.88
CA GLU A 64 8.54 -8.73 -15.45
C GLU A 64 7.45 -9.08 -14.41
N LEU A 65 7.19 -8.19 -13.45
CA LEU A 65 6.06 -8.33 -12.51
C LEU A 65 4.71 -8.33 -13.22
N GLN A 66 4.51 -7.49 -14.24
CA GLN A 66 3.28 -7.52 -15.06
C GLN A 66 3.09 -8.85 -15.79
N ALA A 67 4.17 -9.44 -16.33
CA ALA A 67 4.10 -10.77 -16.95
C ALA A 67 3.76 -11.87 -15.93
N MET A 68 4.25 -11.78 -14.70
CA MET A 68 3.90 -12.71 -13.62
C MET A 68 2.42 -12.57 -13.17
N ASP A 69 1.84 -11.36 -13.22
CA ASP A 69 0.41 -11.16 -12.90
C ASP A 69 -0.49 -11.86 -13.91
N GLU A 70 -0.22 -11.68 -15.22
CA GLU A 70 -0.99 -12.33 -16.28
C GLU A 70 -0.85 -13.87 -16.23
N GLN A 71 0.33 -14.38 -15.88
CA GLN A 71 0.55 -15.81 -15.61
C GLN A 71 -0.27 -16.30 -14.40
N LEU A 72 -0.23 -15.60 -13.26
CA LEU A 72 -1.02 -15.95 -12.07
C LEU A 72 -2.52 -15.87 -12.35
N ARG A 73 -2.98 -14.91 -13.15
CA ARG A 73 -4.37 -14.74 -13.57
C ARG A 73 -4.85 -15.90 -14.46
N SER A 74 -4.02 -16.34 -15.39
CA SER A 74 -4.28 -17.52 -16.23
C SER A 74 -4.31 -18.83 -15.40
N LEU A 75 -3.37 -18.98 -14.46
CA LEU A 75 -3.35 -20.10 -13.50
C LEU A 75 -4.57 -20.08 -12.56
N TYR A 76 -5.04 -18.91 -12.13
CA TYR A 76 -6.25 -18.78 -11.35
C TYR A 76 -7.50 -19.13 -12.17
N GLY A 77 -7.61 -18.63 -13.41
CA GLY A 77 -8.74 -18.93 -14.29
C GLY A 77 -8.88 -20.43 -14.60
N SER A 78 -7.77 -21.09 -14.90
CA SER A 78 -7.74 -22.56 -15.11
C SER A 78 -8.02 -23.35 -13.83
N ALA A 79 -7.43 -22.97 -12.69
CA ALA A 79 -7.73 -23.59 -11.39
C ALA A 79 -9.19 -23.40 -10.95
N ALA A 80 -9.79 -22.25 -11.24
CA ALA A 80 -11.19 -21.95 -10.97
C ALA A 80 -12.14 -22.74 -11.89
N ALA A 81 -11.82 -22.85 -13.19
CA ALA A 81 -12.56 -23.72 -14.11
C ALA A 81 -12.54 -25.19 -13.66
N MET A 82 -11.43 -25.67 -13.10
CA MET A 82 -11.30 -27.01 -12.49
C MET A 82 -12.00 -27.17 -11.12
N GLN A 83 -12.53 -26.09 -10.52
CA GLN A 83 -13.34 -26.14 -9.29
C GLN A 83 -14.81 -25.76 -9.54
N ALA A 84 -15.16 -25.25 -10.72
CA ALA A 84 -16.55 -25.08 -11.11
C ALA A 84 -17.25 -26.45 -11.03
N PRO A 85 -18.33 -26.61 -10.25
CA PRO A 85 -19.16 -27.81 -10.34
C PRO A 85 -19.75 -27.86 -11.74
N GLU A 86 -19.85 -29.05 -12.34
CA GLU A 86 -20.55 -29.19 -13.62
C GLU A 86 -21.94 -28.58 -13.49
N THR A 87 -22.21 -27.56 -14.28
CA THR A 87 -23.50 -26.88 -14.29
C THR A 87 -24.55 -27.90 -14.70
N GLN A 88 -25.40 -28.31 -13.76
CA GLN A 88 -26.46 -29.28 -14.03
C GLN A 88 -27.22 -28.85 -15.27
N VAL A 89 -27.16 -29.68 -16.31
CA VAL A 89 -27.90 -29.46 -17.55
C VAL A 89 -29.37 -29.44 -17.17
N LEU A 90 -30.00 -28.26 -17.19
CA LEU A 90 -31.43 -28.12 -16.99
C LEU A 90 -32.11 -28.99 -18.04
N ALA A 91 -32.73 -30.08 -17.59
CA ALA A 91 -33.32 -31.07 -18.47
C ALA A 91 -34.32 -30.39 -19.40
N ALA A 92 -34.17 -30.61 -20.71
CA ALA A 92 -34.99 -29.95 -21.71
C ALA A 92 -36.46 -30.27 -21.47
N LEU A 93 -37.25 -29.27 -21.06
CA LEU A 93 -38.70 -29.40 -21.01
C LEU A 93 -39.20 -29.66 -22.44
N ALA A 94 -39.71 -30.86 -22.67
CA ALA A 94 -40.19 -31.29 -23.96
C ALA A 94 -41.33 -30.37 -24.45
N LEU A 95 -41.33 -30.12 -25.77
CA LEU A 95 -42.28 -29.22 -26.42
C LEU A 95 -43.73 -29.69 -26.21
N SER A 96 -44.54 -28.87 -25.53
CA SER A 96 -46.00 -29.02 -25.52
C SER A 96 -46.67 -27.66 -25.78
N ALA A 97 -47.51 -27.63 -26.79
CA ALA A 97 -48.22 -26.47 -27.32
C ALA A 97 -49.55 -26.93 -27.95
N PRO A 98 -50.51 -26.04 -28.30
CA PRO A 98 -50.48 -24.58 -28.21
C PRO A 98 -51.69 -23.96 -27.46
N ALA A 99 -51.60 -22.69 -27.04
CA ALA A 99 -52.76 -21.93 -26.58
C ALA A 99 -52.73 -20.42 -26.95
N ALA A 100 -53.80 -19.99 -27.65
CA ALA A 100 -54.39 -18.64 -27.70
C ALA A 100 -53.49 -17.37 -27.76
N ARG A 101 -53.32 -16.89 -29.00
CA ARG A 101 -53.06 -15.50 -29.43
C ARG A 101 -53.57 -14.39 -28.47
N LYS A 102 -52.67 -13.55 -27.93
CA LYS A 102 -52.74 -12.08 -27.70
C LYS A 102 -51.53 -11.67 -26.81
N ALA A 103 -50.86 -10.53 -26.98
CA ALA A 103 -51.05 -9.43 -27.92
C ALA A 103 -49.73 -9.07 -28.64
N ARG A 104 -49.82 -8.62 -29.89
CA ARG A 104 -48.69 -8.08 -30.68
C ARG A 104 -49.08 -6.67 -31.15
N ALA A 105 -48.90 -5.70 -30.27
CA ALA A 105 -49.13 -4.27 -30.49
C ALA A 105 -48.19 -3.48 -29.55
N ALA A 106 -47.96 -2.20 -29.83
CA ALA A 106 -47.06 -1.31 -29.08
C ALA A 106 -45.57 -1.76 -29.05
N ALA A 107 -45.07 -2.23 -30.20
CA ALA A 107 -43.64 -2.44 -30.46
C ALA A 107 -43.22 -1.80 -31.80
N ASP A 108 -43.68 -0.58 -32.07
CA ASP A 108 -43.24 0.24 -33.22
C ASP A 108 -43.45 1.74 -32.94
N SER A 109 -42.44 2.40 -32.37
CA SER A 109 -42.37 3.86 -32.10
C SER A 109 -40.98 4.25 -31.58
N ALA A 110 -39.94 3.89 -32.33
CA ALA A 110 -38.58 4.30 -32.03
C ALA A 110 -38.18 5.55 -32.83
N ALA A 111 -37.43 6.45 -32.18
CA ALA A 111 -36.74 7.62 -32.74
C ALA A 111 -37.57 8.68 -33.51
N THR A 112 -37.53 9.95 -33.03
CA THR A 112 -36.71 11.03 -33.63
C THR A 112 -37.16 12.43 -33.16
N ARG A 113 -36.50 12.93 -32.10
CA ARG A 113 -36.21 14.35 -31.77
C ARG A 113 -35.58 14.36 -30.36
N ALA A 114 -34.27 14.51 -30.17
CA ALA A 114 -33.37 15.62 -30.52
C ALA A 114 -33.51 16.84 -29.58
N ALA A 115 -32.61 16.86 -28.59
CA ALA A 115 -32.07 17.98 -27.79
C ALA A 115 -32.86 19.30 -27.63
N GLN A 116 -33.10 19.69 -26.37
CA GLN A 116 -32.47 20.87 -25.75
C GLN A 116 -32.78 20.98 -24.23
N ALA A 117 -31.89 21.69 -23.50
CA ALA A 117 -31.91 21.95 -22.05
C ALA A 117 -31.81 20.71 -21.12
N GLY A 118 -31.17 20.77 -19.94
CA GLY A 118 -30.39 21.86 -19.34
C GLY A 118 -29.66 21.38 -18.07
N GLN A 119 -28.70 22.15 -17.57
CA GLN A 119 -28.07 21.90 -16.26
C GLN A 119 -29.04 22.28 -15.12
N ASP A 120 -29.02 21.58 -13.98
CA ASP A 120 -28.37 22.11 -12.75
C ASP A 120 -28.41 21.17 -11.53
N ASN A 121 -27.76 21.58 -10.43
CA ASN A 121 -27.60 20.83 -9.17
C ASN A 121 -28.75 21.03 -8.15
N ALA A 122 -29.24 19.93 -7.56
CA ALA A 122 -29.72 19.80 -6.17
C ALA A 122 -29.94 18.28 -5.86
N VAL A 123 -29.46 17.60 -4.81
CA VAL A 123 -29.17 17.85 -3.37
C VAL A 123 -30.29 17.39 -2.41
N ALA A 124 -29.95 16.35 -1.62
CA ALA A 124 -30.45 15.95 -0.29
C ALA A 124 -31.87 15.35 -0.04
N GLN A 125 -31.86 14.13 0.54
CA GLN A 125 -32.50 13.71 1.81
C GLN A 125 -31.90 12.33 2.21
N ASP A 126 -31.29 12.14 3.39
CA ASP A 126 -31.85 11.87 4.75
C ASP A 126 -32.47 10.46 4.92
N ALA A 127 -32.38 9.73 6.05
CA ALA A 127 -31.59 9.81 7.32
C ALA A 127 -31.62 8.38 7.98
N GLU A 128 -31.10 8.01 9.17
CA GLU A 128 -30.34 8.62 10.29
C GLU A 128 -29.65 7.46 11.09
N VAL A 129 -28.44 7.65 11.66
CA VAL A 129 -27.97 6.85 12.83
C VAL A 129 -27.19 7.70 13.84
N LYS A 130 -27.75 7.87 15.04
CA LYS A 130 -27.15 8.57 16.22
C LYS A 130 -25.78 8.05 16.69
N ARG A 131 -24.94 8.99 17.16
CA ARG A 131 -24.21 8.94 18.45
C ARG A 131 -23.89 10.37 18.96
N PRO A 132 -23.61 10.57 20.27
CA PRO A 132 -24.00 11.80 20.96
C PRO A 132 -23.05 13.00 20.87
N ARG A 133 -23.62 14.17 21.22
CA ARG A 133 -23.09 15.53 21.13
C ARG A 133 -22.38 15.97 22.42
N ALA A 134 -21.23 16.61 22.29
CA ALA A 134 -20.60 17.47 23.32
C ALA A 134 -20.05 18.75 22.66
N ALA A 135 -19.92 19.85 23.42
CA ALA A 135 -19.76 21.21 22.88
C ALA A 135 -18.29 21.67 22.69
N PRO A 136 -18.01 22.70 21.87
CA PRO A 136 -16.65 23.06 21.44
C PRO A 136 -16.02 24.30 22.14
N ALA A 137 -14.68 24.34 22.08
CA ALA A 137 -13.79 25.52 22.32
C ALA A 137 -13.76 26.06 23.78
N PRO A 138 -12.77 26.88 24.21
CA PRO A 138 -12.12 27.99 23.47
C PRO A 138 -10.65 27.75 23.04
N ALA A 139 -10.12 28.68 22.24
CA ALA A 139 -8.75 28.65 21.71
C ALA A 139 -7.67 28.98 22.78
N GLY A 140 -7.14 27.95 23.43
CA GLY A 140 -6.08 28.05 24.44
C GLY A 140 -4.69 28.38 23.89
N ARG A 141 -4.39 29.67 23.74
CA ARG A 141 -3.05 30.32 23.61
C ARG A 141 -1.84 29.38 23.75
N ALA A 142 -1.12 29.12 22.65
CA ALA A 142 -0.01 28.17 22.58
C ALA A 142 1.18 28.49 23.51
N ARG A 143 1.16 27.93 24.72
CA ARG A 143 2.27 27.98 25.68
C ARG A 143 3.23 26.82 25.39
N ARG A 144 4.44 27.13 24.92
CA ARG A 144 5.49 26.13 24.66
C ARG A 144 5.96 25.52 25.99
N SER A 145 5.39 24.38 26.40
CA SER A 145 5.90 23.59 27.51
C SER A 145 7.08 22.75 27.03
N SER A 146 8.29 23.14 27.43
CA SER A 146 9.52 22.37 27.24
C SER A 146 9.56 21.17 28.19
N ALA A 147 8.63 20.23 28.02
CA ALA A 147 8.68 18.94 28.68
C ALA A 147 9.78 18.08 28.03
N ALA A 148 10.64 17.47 28.85
CA ALA A 148 11.59 16.48 28.38
C ALA A 148 10.87 15.33 27.65
N PRO A 149 11.45 14.75 26.58
CA PRO A 149 10.80 13.70 25.82
C PRO A 149 10.57 12.46 26.69
N ARG A 150 9.32 12.25 27.12
CA ARG A 150 8.92 11.02 27.80
C ARG A 150 9.18 9.84 26.86
N LEU A 151 10.08 8.96 27.29
CA LEU A 151 10.40 7.72 26.58
C LEU A 151 9.14 6.85 26.48
N SER A 152 8.81 6.41 25.27
CA SER A 152 7.78 5.40 25.02
C SER A 152 8.25 4.02 25.51
N GLY A 153 7.32 3.09 25.73
CA GLY A 153 7.66 1.68 26.03
C GLY A 153 8.47 0.97 24.94
N ASN A 154 8.47 1.51 23.71
CA ASN A 154 9.39 1.08 22.65
C ASN A 154 10.78 1.73 22.82
N ASP A 155 10.84 2.98 23.27
CA ASP A 155 12.10 3.71 23.43
C ASP A 155 12.92 3.13 24.60
N SER A 156 12.25 2.67 25.67
CA SER A 156 12.88 1.93 26.78
C SER A 156 13.39 0.55 26.36
N LYS A 157 12.62 -0.22 25.59
CA LYS A 157 13.08 -1.52 25.01
C LYS A 157 14.37 -1.37 24.19
N VAL A 158 14.49 -0.29 23.39
CA VAL A 158 15.74 0.01 22.65
C VAL A 158 16.87 0.35 23.61
N LEU A 159 16.61 1.20 24.61
CA LEU A 159 17.58 1.56 25.64
C LEU A 159 18.09 0.33 26.41
N ASP A 160 17.22 -0.58 26.84
CA ASP A 160 17.57 -1.82 27.53
C ASP A 160 18.47 -2.74 26.68
N TYR A 161 18.22 -2.82 25.37
CA TYR A 161 19.06 -3.56 24.44
C TYR A 161 20.42 -2.87 24.23
N LEU A 162 20.43 -1.54 24.06
CA LEU A 162 21.65 -0.76 23.86
C LEU A 162 22.55 -0.75 25.11
N GLN A 163 21.99 -0.71 26.32
CA GLN A 163 22.76 -0.86 27.56
C GLN A 163 23.44 -2.23 27.71
N ARG A 164 22.92 -3.28 27.05
CA ARG A 164 23.52 -4.63 27.07
C ARG A 164 24.56 -4.85 25.96
N THR A 165 24.65 -3.94 24.99
CA THR A 165 25.43 -4.17 23.75
C THR A 165 26.43 -3.06 23.41
N LEU A 166 26.15 -1.80 23.76
CA LEU A 166 27.09 -0.70 23.67
C LEU A 166 28.02 -0.70 24.89
N LYS A 167 29.32 -0.46 24.66
CA LYS A 167 30.26 -0.14 25.73
C LYS A 167 30.24 1.37 25.97
N SER A 168 30.22 1.81 27.23
CA SER A 168 30.29 3.24 27.59
C SER A 168 31.54 3.93 27.03
N GLU A 169 32.67 3.23 27.02
CA GLU A 169 33.97 3.76 26.61
C GLU A 169 34.27 3.60 25.09
N GLY A 170 33.37 2.99 24.31
CA GLY A 170 33.68 2.56 22.94
C GLY A 170 32.58 2.79 21.91
N TRP A 171 32.92 3.48 20.83
CA TRP A 171 32.06 3.61 19.64
C TRP A 171 31.77 2.24 19.03
N THR A 172 30.53 1.78 19.15
CA THR A 172 30.10 0.49 18.62
C THR A 172 29.34 0.71 17.31
N GLU A 173 29.81 0.12 16.21
CA GLU A 173 29.06 0.14 14.95
C GLU A 173 27.82 -0.76 15.09
N MET A 174 26.62 -0.20 14.85
CA MET A 174 25.40 -1.00 14.90
C MET A 174 24.29 -0.44 13.99
N THR A 175 23.83 -1.27 13.06
CA THR A 175 22.78 -0.90 12.11
C THR A 175 21.39 -0.87 12.77
N HIS A 176 20.49 -0.07 12.21
CA HIS A 176 19.09 0.02 12.68
C HIS A 176 18.36 -1.33 12.58
N ALA A 177 18.75 -2.19 11.62
CA ALA A 177 18.23 -3.56 11.48
C ALA A 177 18.83 -4.56 12.49
N ALA A 178 19.97 -4.27 13.11
CA ALA A 178 20.47 -5.02 14.27
C ALA A 178 19.70 -4.61 15.53
N MET A 179 19.57 -3.30 15.80
CA MET A 179 18.78 -2.79 16.93
C MET A 179 17.32 -3.27 16.91
N ALA A 180 16.66 -3.25 15.75
CA ALA A 180 15.28 -3.71 15.59
C ALA A 180 15.09 -5.19 15.98
N ARG A 181 16.02 -6.05 15.56
CA ARG A 181 16.01 -7.49 15.91
C ARG A 181 16.38 -7.74 17.37
N GLY A 182 17.31 -6.96 17.92
CA GLY A 182 17.78 -7.11 19.30
C GLY A 182 16.81 -6.60 20.37
N ALA A 183 16.05 -5.55 20.06
CA ALA A 183 15.06 -4.94 20.96
C ALA A 183 13.62 -5.48 20.77
N ASP A 184 13.41 -6.41 19.83
CA ASP A 184 12.09 -6.94 19.44
C ASP A 184 11.09 -5.80 19.09
N ILE A 185 11.45 -5.00 18.07
CA ILE A 185 10.72 -3.80 17.63
C ILE A 185 10.69 -3.72 16.09
N PRO A 186 9.55 -3.39 15.46
CA PRO A 186 9.46 -3.15 14.02
C PRO A 186 10.41 -2.05 13.54
N LEU A 187 11.10 -2.28 12.42
CA LEU A 187 12.13 -1.38 11.87
C LEU A 187 11.66 0.08 11.72
N GLY A 188 10.41 0.32 11.31
CA GLY A 188 9.83 1.66 11.20
C GLY A 188 9.71 2.43 12.53
N SER A 189 9.67 1.74 13.67
CA SER A 189 9.70 2.38 15.00
C SER A 189 11.12 2.70 15.48
N ILE A 190 12.14 1.94 15.05
CA ILE A 190 13.50 2.07 15.58
C ILE A 190 14.09 3.46 15.30
N GLY A 191 13.88 4.00 14.10
CA GLY A 191 14.37 5.32 13.71
C GLY A 191 13.72 6.48 14.47
N VAL A 192 12.53 6.28 15.04
CA VAL A 192 11.86 7.26 15.92
C VAL A 192 12.39 7.12 17.34
N ALA A 193 12.55 5.89 17.85
CA ALA A 193 13.11 5.62 19.17
C ALA A 193 14.56 6.14 19.30
N VAL A 194 15.44 5.82 18.34
CA VAL A 194 16.83 6.32 18.31
C VAL A 194 16.87 7.85 18.29
N LYS A 195 16.06 8.52 17.45
CA LYS A 195 15.98 9.99 17.43
C LYS A 195 15.49 10.60 18.75
N ARG A 196 14.66 9.90 19.52
CA ARG A 196 14.25 10.31 20.86
C ARG A 196 15.34 10.09 21.90
N LEU A 197 16.05 8.97 21.84
CA LEU A 197 17.17 8.65 22.75
C LEU A 197 18.34 9.64 22.57
N LEU A 198 18.69 9.97 21.32
CA LEU A 198 19.62 11.05 20.99
C LEU A 198 19.15 12.40 21.55
N LYS A 199 17.87 12.75 21.38
CA LYS A 199 17.27 13.99 21.91
C LYS A 199 17.15 14.01 23.44
N ALA A 200 17.11 12.85 24.08
CA ALA A 200 17.12 12.69 25.54
C ALA A 200 18.54 12.71 26.14
N GLY A 201 19.59 12.70 25.30
CA GLY A 201 20.99 12.68 25.73
C GLY A 201 21.51 11.31 26.20
N VAL A 202 20.67 10.27 26.22
CA VAL A 202 21.02 8.91 26.70
C VAL A 202 21.84 8.12 25.67
N LEU A 203 21.84 8.59 24.41
CA LEU A 203 22.58 8.02 23.31
C LEU A 203 23.35 9.12 22.60
N VAL A 204 24.54 8.82 22.10
CA VAL A 204 25.34 9.70 21.23
C VAL A 204 25.70 8.96 19.96
N GLU A 205 25.42 9.56 18.80
CA GLU A 205 25.88 9.10 17.48
C GLU A 205 27.20 9.82 17.13
N GLY A 206 28.15 9.06 16.58
CA GLY A 206 29.46 9.57 16.15
C GLY A 206 29.53 9.72 14.64
N ALA A 207 30.43 8.96 14.01
CA ALA A 207 30.30 8.66 12.58
C ALA A 207 29.00 7.87 12.33
N ARG A 208 28.43 7.96 11.11
CA ARG A 208 27.12 7.37 10.76
C ARG A 208 27.05 5.89 11.15
N GLY A 209 26.10 5.53 12.02
CA GLY A 209 25.93 4.15 12.50
C GLY A 209 26.83 3.72 13.65
N HIS A 210 27.75 4.57 14.14
CA HIS A 210 28.48 4.33 15.39
C HIS A 210 27.76 5.00 16.56
N TYR A 211 27.43 4.20 17.57
CA TYR A 211 26.70 4.62 18.74
C TYR A 211 27.51 4.37 20.03
N ARG A 212 27.30 5.23 21.02
CA ARG A 212 27.72 5.03 22.42
C ARG A 212 26.62 5.51 23.35
N LEU A 213 26.63 5.03 24.60
CA LEU A 213 25.80 5.59 25.66
C LEU A 213 26.28 7.01 26.00
N GLY A 214 25.34 7.89 26.38
CA GLY A 214 25.59 9.27 26.78
C GLY A 214 25.73 9.47 28.28
#